data_AF-A0A7R9DJU3-F1
#
_entry.id   AF-A0A7R9DJU3-F1
#
_cell.length_a   1.000
_cell.length_b   1.000
_cell.length_c   1.000
_cell.angle_alpha   90.00
_cell.angle_beta   90.00
_cell.angle_gamma   90.00
#
_symmetry.space_group_name_H-M   'P 1'
#
loop_
_entity.id
_entity.type
_entity.pdbx_description
1 polymer ?
#
loop_
_entity_poly.entity_id
_entity_poly.type
_entity_poly.pdbx_seq_one_letter_code
_entity_poly.pdbx_strand_id
1 'polypeptide(L)'
;MNNFFCHVSLGGLYLSLQQAALLKYVILHQFIGPFVGQLKEEFKFRFEYTHIAQARLGDARARMEEFYGKRETLFVAVHVRRTDYIGYLSGKGVTVIADVSYYRHAVTWMLRKLISESKTSHNIAFILAGDDKVWCEMTLLPEIQKEIHSFGKQTYLGGSSVFYLGDIDTPVVDLVMLSSCNHSIIAYDTYGIWSALMANGWAVVYDITANNKPAENKLNAAMEFENILPNWIKMT
;
A
#
# COMPACT_ATOMS: atom_id res chain seq x y z
N MET A 1 -6.26 -26.35 27.92
CA MET A 1 -4.84 -26.73 27.76
C MET A 1 -4.77 -27.79 26.69
N ASN A 2 -4.33 -27.42 25.49
CA ASN A 2 -3.79 -28.33 24.48
C ASN A 2 -2.92 -27.46 23.56
N ASN A 3 -1.62 -27.64 23.73
CA ASN A 3 -0.56 -26.94 23.02
C ASN A 3 -0.44 -27.51 21.60
N PHE A 4 -0.63 -26.67 20.58
CA PHE A 4 -0.05 -26.90 19.26
C PHE A 4 1.14 -25.93 19.10
N PHE A 5 2.30 -26.37 19.56
CA PHE A 5 3.58 -25.78 19.16
C PHE A 5 3.92 -26.32 17.76
N CYS A 6 3.98 -25.42 16.77
CA CYS A 6 4.62 -25.73 15.50
C CYS A 6 5.99 -25.04 15.49
N HIS A 7 7.01 -25.77 15.92
CA HIS A 7 8.41 -25.44 15.61
C HIS A 7 8.67 -25.82 14.15
N VAL A 8 9.03 -24.85 13.31
CA VAL A 8 9.66 -25.14 12.01
C VAL A 8 10.89 -24.25 11.87
N SER A 9 12.03 -24.80 12.29
CA SER A 9 13.33 -24.50 11.72
C SER A 9 13.67 -25.67 10.81
N LEU A 10 13.85 -25.42 9.51
CA LEU A 10 14.79 -26.09 8.59
C LEU A 10 14.46 -25.70 7.14
N GLY A 11 15.40 -25.01 6.49
CA GLY A 11 15.67 -25.14 5.05
C GLY A 11 14.85 -24.27 4.09
N GLY A 12 15.53 -23.36 3.41
CA GLY A 12 15.02 -22.40 2.41
C GLY A 12 14.49 -22.99 1.09
N LEU A 13 13.77 -24.11 1.13
CA LEU A 13 13.14 -24.75 -0.04
C LEU A 13 11.62 -24.96 0.10
N TYR A 14 11.01 -24.72 1.28
CA TYR A 14 9.56 -24.85 1.47
C TYR A 14 8.76 -23.58 1.14
N LEU A 15 9.40 -22.41 1.15
CA LEU A 15 8.76 -21.14 0.81
C LEU A 15 8.42 -21.02 -0.68
N SER A 16 9.13 -21.74 -1.56
CA SER A 16 8.88 -21.69 -3.01
C SER A 16 7.65 -22.49 -3.45
N LEU A 17 7.29 -23.57 -2.74
CA LEU A 17 6.13 -24.40 -3.10
C LEU A 17 4.80 -23.85 -2.58
N GLN A 18 4.77 -23.22 -1.40
CA GLN A 18 3.57 -22.52 -0.93
C GLN A 18 3.28 -21.24 -1.73
N GLN A 19 4.31 -20.50 -2.15
CA GLN A 19 4.15 -19.37 -3.07
C GLN A 19 3.71 -19.81 -4.48
N ALA A 20 4.29 -20.91 -5.01
CA ALA A 20 3.92 -21.41 -6.34
C ALA A 20 2.51 -22.03 -6.40
N ALA A 21 2.01 -22.62 -5.30
CA ALA A 21 0.66 -23.16 -5.24
C ALA A 21 -0.42 -22.05 -5.23
N LEU A 22 -0.15 -20.91 -4.60
CA LEU A 22 -1.07 -19.75 -4.57
C LEU A 22 -1.18 -19.03 -5.92
N LEU A 23 -0.14 -19.07 -6.76
CA LEU A 23 -0.12 -18.40 -8.07
C LEU A 23 -1.04 -19.03 -9.13
N LYS A 24 -1.43 -20.31 -8.99
CA LYS A 24 -2.38 -20.98 -9.90
C LYS A 24 -3.85 -20.82 -9.49
N TYR A 25 -4.14 -20.44 -8.25
CA TYR A 25 -5.50 -20.25 -7.71
C TYR A 25 -5.86 -18.78 -7.57
N VAL A 26 -5.41 -17.98 -8.52
CA VAL A 26 -5.76 -16.56 -8.73
C VAL A 26 -7.21 -16.45 -9.26
N ILE A 27 -8.13 -17.08 -8.54
CA ILE A 27 -9.60 -16.95 -8.57
C ILE A 27 -10.04 -16.53 -7.13
N LEU A 28 -9.12 -16.01 -6.31
CA LEU A 28 -9.29 -15.94 -4.85
C LEU A 28 -9.97 -14.67 -4.32
N HIS A 29 -10.04 -13.55 -5.06
CA HIS A 29 -10.52 -12.29 -4.47
C HIS A 29 -11.99 -12.36 -3.99
N GLN A 30 -12.86 -13.06 -4.73
CA GLN A 30 -14.26 -13.35 -4.33
C GLN A 30 -14.36 -14.22 -3.07
N PHE A 31 -13.39 -15.11 -2.85
CA PHE A 31 -13.31 -15.94 -1.65
C PHE A 31 -12.66 -15.20 -0.49
N ILE A 32 -11.58 -14.45 -0.72
CA ILE A 32 -10.86 -13.71 0.33
C ILE A 32 -11.70 -12.56 0.85
N GLY A 33 -12.37 -11.80 -0.04
CA GLY A 33 -13.06 -10.55 0.30
C GLY A 33 -13.98 -10.67 1.53
N PRO A 34 -14.90 -11.65 1.57
CA PRO A 34 -15.76 -11.88 2.73
C PRO A 34 -15.03 -12.26 4.03
N PHE A 35 -13.81 -12.81 3.94
CA PHE A 35 -13.03 -13.31 5.09
C PHE A 35 -11.81 -12.44 5.44
N VAL A 36 -11.67 -11.23 4.87
CA VAL A 36 -10.52 -10.35 5.15
C VAL A 36 -10.33 -10.10 6.65
N GLY A 37 -11.42 -9.97 7.41
CA GLY A 37 -11.35 -9.82 8.88
C GLY A 37 -10.67 -11.01 9.56
N GLN A 38 -11.11 -12.23 9.26
CA GLN A 38 -10.52 -13.47 9.79
C GLN A 38 -9.08 -13.66 9.30
N LEU A 39 -8.80 -13.29 8.05
CA LEU A 39 -7.46 -13.35 7.49
C LEU A 39 -6.49 -12.52 8.34
N LYS A 40 -6.88 -11.32 8.78
CA LYS A 40 -6.02 -10.48 9.65
C LYS A 40 -5.78 -11.09 11.02
N GLU A 41 -6.75 -11.82 11.54
CA GLU A 41 -6.63 -12.47 12.85
C GLU A 41 -5.67 -13.68 12.80
N GLU A 42 -5.70 -14.43 11.70
CA GLU A 42 -4.86 -15.62 11.50
C GLU A 42 -3.45 -15.28 10.99
N PHE A 43 -3.35 -14.33 10.06
CA PHE A 43 -2.09 -13.95 9.42
C PHE A 43 -1.44 -12.76 10.14
N LYS A 44 -0.79 -13.03 11.26
CA LYS A 44 -0.04 -12.01 12.01
C LYS A 44 1.40 -11.93 11.54
N PHE A 45 1.90 -10.71 11.35
CA PHE A 45 3.32 -10.49 11.15
C PHE A 45 4.11 -10.89 12.40
N ARG A 46 5.33 -11.37 12.17
CA ARG A 46 6.23 -11.75 13.26
C ARG A 46 6.66 -10.53 14.07
N PHE A 47 6.87 -10.75 15.37
CA PHE A 47 7.20 -9.68 16.30
C PHE A 47 8.44 -8.89 15.85
N GLU A 48 9.49 -9.57 15.36
CA GLU A 48 10.73 -8.91 14.91
C GLU A 48 10.49 -7.83 13.85
N TYR A 49 9.58 -8.06 12.89
CA TYR A 49 9.28 -7.10 11.84
C TYR A 49 8.31 -6.02 12.32
N THR A 50 7.31 -6.39 13.12
CA THR A 50 6.37 -5.42 13.69
C THR A 50 7.07 -4.42 14.60
N HIS A 51 8.07 -4.84 15.38
CA HIS A 51 8.81 -3.95 16.26
C HIS A 51 9.58 -2.88 15.48
N ILE A 52 10.28 -3.28 14.42
CA ILE A 52 11.01 -2.35 13.53
C ILE A 52 10.04 -1.39 12.84
N ALA A 53 8.95 -1.92 12.27
CA ALA A 53 7.96 -1.11 11.58
C ALA A 53 7.33 -0.05 12.51
N GLN A 54 6.99 -0.44 13.74
CA GLN A 54 6.43 0.49 14.72
C GLN A 54 7.43 1.56 15.17
N ALA A 55 8.72 1.22 15.28
CA ALA A 55 9.75 2.22 15.54
C ALA A 55 9.83 3.26 14.42
N ARG A 56 9.87 2.83 13.15
CA ARG A 56 9.90 3.73 11.99
C ARG A 56 8.68 4.63 11.88
N LEU A 57 7.48 4.08 12.08
CA LEU A 57 6.25 4.87 12.11
C LEU A 57 6.21 5.81 13.32
N GLY A 58 6.83 5.41 14.45
CA GLY A 58 7.07 6.26 15.61
C GLY A 58 7.92 7.48 15.28
N ASP A 59 9.04 7.29 14.57
CA ASP A 59 9.91 8.39 14.12
C ASP A 59 9.18 9.35 13.18
N ALA A 60 8.41 8.81 12.23
CA ALA A 60 7.59 9.62 11.32
C ALA A 60 6.53 10.43 12.10
N ARG A 61 5.85 9.80 13.08
CA ARG A 61 4.88 10.49 13.96
C ARG A 61 5.54 11.62 14.74
N ALA A 62 6.70 11.37 15.35
CA ALA A 62 7.42 12.39 16.12
C ALA A 62 7.76 13.61 15.26
N ARG A 63 8.22 13.40 14.01
CA ARG A 63 8.46 14.49 13.06
C ARG A 63 7.16 15.24 12.71
N MET A 64 6.06 14.53 12.49
CA MET A 64 4.77 15.19 12.24
C MET A 64 4.33 16.05 13.43
N GLU A 65 4.48 15.56 14.65
CA GLU A 65 4.16 16.30 15.86
C GLU A 65 5.04 17.53 16.06
N GLU A 66 6.33 17.44 15.70
CA GLU A 66 7.29 18.55 15.75
C GLU A 66 6.90 19.68 14.79
N PHE A 67 6.62 19.35 13.52
CA PHE A 67 6.33 20.37 12.50
C PHE A 67 4.90 20.89 12.52
N TYR A 68 3.94 20.06 12.90
CA TYR A 68 2.50 20.36 12.73
C TYR A 68 1.69 20.31 14.03
N GLY A 69 2.38 20.12 15.16
CA GLY A 69 1.80 20.07 16.50
C GLY A 69 1.30 18.67 16.89
N LYS A 70 1.16 18.47 18.20
CA LYS A 70 0.82 17.19 18.82
C LYS A 70 -0.64 16.80 18.57
N ARG A 71 -0.85 16.03 17.52
CA ARG A 71 -2.15 15.52 17.04
C ARG A 71 -1.97 14.06 16.64
N GLU A 72 -3.05 13.29 16.71
CA GLU A 72 -3.03 11.94 16.15
C GLU A 72 -2.62 12.00 14.67
N THR A 73 -1.75 11.07 14.27
CA THR A 73 -1.20 10.98 12.91
C THR A 73 -1.83 9.79 12.21
N LEU A 74 -2.55 10.08 11.12
CA LEU A 74 -3.04 9.09 10.17
C LEU A 74 -1.94 8.77 9.16
N PHE A 75 -1.64 7.49 9.00
CA PHE A 75 -0.66 7.01 8.03
C PHE A 75 -1.35 6.51 6.76
N VAL A 76 -0.84 6.95 5.62
CA VAL A 76 -1.29 6.51 4.30
C VAL A 76 -0.11 5.84 3.59
N ALA A 77 -0.18 4.52 3.39
CA ALA A 77 0.79 3.80 2.59
C ALA A 77 0.69 4.24 1.11
N VAL A 78 1.83 4.45 0.45
CA VAL A 78 1.94 4.66 -0.99
C VAL A 78 2.92 3.63 -1.53
N HIS A 79 2.41 2.64 -2.27
CA HIS A 79 3.24 1.58 -2.85
C HIS A 79 3.40 1.75 -4.35
N VAL A 80 4.64 1.68 -4.82
CA VAL A 80 5.03 1.74 -6.22
C VAL A 80 5.66 0.42 -6.65
N ARG A 81 5.12 -0.19 -7.71
CA ARG A 81 5.70 -1.39 -8.34
C ARG A 81 6.02 -1.12 -9.81
N ARG A 82 7.30 -1.18 -10.17
CA ARG A 82 7.81 -0.81 -11.50
C ARG A 82 8.82 -1.82 -12.04
N THR A 83 10.09 -1.74 -11.65
CA THR A 83 11.25 -2.51 -12.15
C THR A 83 10.95 -3.63 -13.18
N ASP A 84 10.98 -4.90 -12.78
CA ASP A 84 10.66 -6.07 -13.61
C ASP A 84 9.17 -6.15 -13.96
N TYR A 85 8.32 -5.51 -13.14
CA TYR A 85 6.88 -5.51 -13.31
C TYR A 85 6.41 -4.80 -14.57
N ILE A 86 7.11 -3.75 -15.02
CA ILE A 86 6.83 -3.07 -16.29
C ILE A 86 7.00 -4.05 -17.45
N GLY A 87 8.07 -4.84 -17.43
CA GLY A 87 8.31 -5.88 -18.44
C GLY A 87 7.25 -6.98 -18.40
N TYR A 88 6.89 -7.42 -17.19
CA TYR A 88 5.79 -8.38 -16.99
C TYR A 88 4.47 -7.85 -17.58
N LEU A 89 4.07 -6.62 -17.24
CA LEU A 89 2.85 -5.98 -17.72
C LEU A 89 2.86 -5.78 -19.25
N SER A 90 3.99 -5.35 -19.80
CA SER A 90 4.17 -5.24 -21.26
C SER A 90 3.95 -6.57 -21.97
N GLY A 91 4.47 -7.68 -21.41
CA GLY A 91 4.22 -9.04 -21.90
C GLY A 91 2.75 -9.47 -21.86
N LYS A 92 1.91 -8.79 -21.06
CA LYS A 92 0.45 -8.99 -21.00
C LYS A 92 -0.33 -8.02 -21.88
N GLY A 93 0.33 -7.13 -22.61
CA GLY A 93 -0.30 -6.11 -23.45
C GLY A 93 -0.74 -4.85 -22.70
N VAL A 94 -0.18 -4.61 -21.51
CA VAL A 94 -0.38 -3.36 -20.76
C VAL A 94 0.70 -2.38 -21.13
N THR A 95 0.30 -1.20 -21.60
CA THR A 95 1.19 -0.13 -22.06
C THR A 95 1.11 1.12 -21.19
N VAL A 96 0.00 1.32 -20.49
CA VAL A 96 -0.21 2.40 -19.53
C VAL A 96 -0.22 1.83 -18.12
N ILE A 97 0.64 2.34 -17.26
CA ILE A 97 0.81 1.90 -15.87
C ILE A 97 0.58 3.07 -14.92
N ALA A 98 0.50 2.77 -13.62
CA ALA A 98 0.47 3.76 -12.56
C ALA A 98 1.65 4.75 -12.69
N ASP A 99 1.35 5.97 -13.10
CA ASP A 99 2.31 7.04 -13.33
C ASP A 99 2.17 8.16 -12.29
N VAL A 100 2.93 9.24 -12.46
CA VAL A 100 2.88 10.38 -11.53
C VAL A 100 1.47 10.99 -11.43
N SER A 101 0.73 11.04 -12.55
CA SER A 101 -0.62 11.61 -12.56
C SER A 101 -1.56 10.80 -11.68
N TYR A 102 -1.52 9.47 -11.81
CA TYR A 102 -2.26 8.56 -10.94
C TYR A 102 -2.01 8.85 -9.46
N TYR A 103 -0.75 8.83 -9.03
CA TYR A 103 -0.42 9.02 -7.62
C TYR A 103 -0.82 10.40 -7.10
N ARG A 104 -0.69 11.45 -7.91
CA ARG A 104 -1.16 12.80 -7.53
C ARG A 104 -2.68 12.84 -7.35
N HIS A 105 -3.43 12.25 -8.27
CA HIS A 105 -4.89 12.14 -8.14
C HIS A 105 -5.29 11.34 -6.92
N ALA A 106 -4.61 10.21 -6.67
CA ALA A 106 -4.86 9.35 -5.51
C ALA A 106 -4.56 10.06 -4.18
N VAL A 107 -3.45 10.78 -4.09
CA VAL A 107 -3.10 11.59 -2.91
C VAL A 107 -4.16 12.66 -2.67
N THR A 108 -4.55 13.41 -3.70
CA THR A 108 -5.58 14.46 -3.57
C THR A 108 -6.94 13.88 -3.20
N TRP A 109 -7.32 12.75 -3.78
CA TRP A 109 -8.54 12.05 -3.40
C TRP A 109 -8.50 11.62 -1.92
N MET A 110 -7.39 11.02 -1.48
CA MET A 110 -7.22 10.54 -0.11
C MET A 110 -7.27 11.71 0.88
N LEU A 111 -6.54 12.80 0.62
CA LEU A 111 -6.57 14.01 1.43
C LEU A 111 -8.00 14.55 1.59
N ARG A 112 -8.73 14.71 0.48
CA ARG A 112 -10.13 15.17 0.50
C ARG A 112 -11.01 14.24 1.31
N LYS A 113 -10.86 12.93 1.11
CA LYS A 113 -11.65 11.91 1.78
C LYS A 113 -11.44 11.97 3.29
N LEU A 114 -10.18 11.91 3.74
CA LEU A 114 -9.83 11.95 5.16
C LEU A 114 -10.29 13.24 5.81
N ILE A 115 -10.10 14.40 5.17
CA ILE A 115 -10.53 15.68 5.74
C ILE A 115 -12.06 15.76 5.83
N SER A 116 -12.79 15.25 4.82
CA SER A 116 -14.25 15.26 4.82
C SER A 116 -14.87 14.37 5.91
N GLU A 117 -14.28 13.20 6.16
CA GLU A 117 -14.80 12.24 7.14
C GLU A 117 -14.40 12.60 8.56
N SER A 118 -13.16 13.08 8.71
CA SER A 118 -12.58 13.24 10.02
C SER A 118 -13.21 14.40 10.78
N LYS A 119 -13.71 15.46 10.12
CA LYS A 119 -14.07 16.75 10.76
C LYS A 119 -12.95 17.32 11.67
N THR A 120 -11.74 16.73 11.70
CA THR A 120 -10.74 16.92 12.76
C THR A 120 -9.35 17.28 12.24
N SER A 121 -8.57 17.80 13.19
CA SER A 121 -7.20 18.28 13.14
C SER A 121 -6.15 17.15 13.20
N HIS A 122 -6.25 16.08 12.42
CA HIS A 122 -5.19 15.06 12.38
C HIS A 122 -3.99 15.53 11.55
N ASN A 123 -2.82 14.98 11.86
CA ASN A 123 -1.69 14.99 10.95
C ASN A 123 -1.82 13.83 9.96
N ILE A 124 -1.42 14.02 8.70
CA ILE A 124 -1.48 12.99 7.66
C ILE A 124 -0.07 12.73 7.15
N ALA A 125 0.44 11.52 7.37
CA ALA A 125 1.76 11.10 6.93
C ALA A 125 1.64 10.05 5.83
N PHE A 126 2.09 10.40 4.62
CA PHE A 126 2.22 9.46 3.53
C PHE A 126 3.53 8.69 3.68
N ILE A 127 3.50 7.36 3.62
CA ILE A 127 4.66 6.49 3.69
C ILE A 127 4.88 5.89 2.30
N LEU A 128 5.87 6.41 1.58
CA LEU A 128 6.20 6.00 0.21
C LEU A 128 7.25 4.89 0.21
N ALA A 129 6.91 3.79 -0.43
CA ALA A 129 7.81 2.67 -0.69
C ALA A 129 7.68 2.21 -2.15
N GLY A 130 8.79 1.80 -2.75
CA GLY A 130 8.78 1.29 -4.11
C GLY A 130 10.08 0.63 -4.51
N ASP A 131 9.99 -0.24 -5.50
CA ASP A 131 11.11 -1.03 -6.03
C ASP A 131 12.02 -0.22 -6.99
N ASP A 132 11.46 0.75 -7.70
CA ASP A 132 12.18 1.67 -8.57
C ASP A 132 12.54 2.96 -7.81
N LYS A 133 13.70 2.92 -7.16
CA LYS A 133 14.17 3.92 -6.21
C LYS A 133 14.40 5.28 -6.84
N VAL A 134 15.07 5.28 -8.00
CA VAL A 134 15.36 6.51 -8.76
C VAL A 134 14.06 7.17 -9.17
N TRP A 135 13.09 6.38 -9.64
CA TRP A 135 11.79 6.93 -9.98
C TRP A 135 11.03 7.43 -8.75
N CYS A 136 11.03 6.69 -7.64
CA CYS A 136 10.38 7.13 -6.40
C CYS A 136 10.97 8.43 -5.87
N GLU A 137 12.29 8.52 -5.77
CA GLU A 137 12.99 9.65 -5.16
C GLU A 137 13.07 10.88 -6.06
N MET A 138 13.42 10.69 -7.34
CA MET A 138 13.68 11.81 -8.25
C MET A 138 12.45 12.24 -9.05
N THR A 139 11.45 11.36 -9.19
CA THR A 139 10.27 11.65 -10.02
C THR A 139 9.00 11.78 -9.17
N LEU A 140 8.66 10.78 -8.37
CA LEU A 140 7.37 10.75 -7.68
C LEU A 140 7.34 11.60 -6.41
N LEU A 141 8.34 11.47 -5.55
CA LEU A 141 8.39 12.15 -4.24
C LEU A 141 8.24 13.68 -4.36
N PRO A 142 8.94 14.40 -5.26
CA PRO A 142 8.78 15.85 -5.40
C PRO A 142 7.36 16.24 -5.82
N GLU A 143 6.73 15.43 -6.67
CA GLU A 143 5.38 15.67 -7.19
C GLU A 143 4.31 15.42 -6.12
N ILE A 144 4.46 14.38 -5.30
CA ILE A 144 3.59 14.15 -4.13
C ILE A 144 3.77 15.27 -3.10
N GLN A 145 5.01 15.68 -2.79
CA GLN A 145 5.28 16.79 -1.87
C GLN A 145 4.60 18.08 -2.34
N LYS A 146 4.70 18.39 -3.64
CA LYS A 146 4.06 19.56 -4.26
C LYS A 146 2.53 19.47 -4.17
N GLU A 147 1.95 18.30 -4.43
CA GLU A 147 0.51 18.08 -4.34
C GLU A 147 0.01 18.29 -2.90
N ILE A 148 0.67 17.68 -1.92
CA ILE A 148 0.36 17.83 -0.49
C ILE A 148 0.46 19.30 -0.06
N HIS A 149 1.54 20.01 -0.43
CA HIS A 149 1.73 21.42 -0.10
C HIS A 149 0.66 22.33 -0.71
N SER A 150 0.34 22.10 -1.98
CA SER A 150 -0.73 22.82 -2.70
C SER A 150 -2.08 22.64 -1.99
N PHE A 151 -2.37 21.41 -1.56
CA PHE A 151 -3.59 21.07 -0.87
C PHE A 151 -3.66 21.66 0.55
N GLY A 152 -2.57 21.63 1.31
CA GLY A 152 -2.50 22.17 2.67
C GLY A 152 -2.76 23.68 2.74
N LYS A 153 -2.28 24.44 1.74
CA LYS A 153 -2.58 25.88 1.61
C LYS A 153 -4.08 26.18 1.46
N GLN A 154 -4.86 25.25 0.94
CA GLN A 154 -6.28 25.44 0.68
C GLN A 154 -7.14 25.13 1.91
N THR A 155 -6.67 24.26 2.80
CA THR A 155 -7.53 23.64 3.83
C THR A 155 -7.29 24.12 5.25
N TYR A 156 -6.10 24.66 5.60
CA TYR A 156 -5.76 25.17 6.94
C TYR A 156 -5.99 24.18 8.12
N LEU A 157 -6.27 22.90 7.83
CA LEU A 157 -6.62 21.86 8.80
C LEU A 157 -5.53 20.78 8.81
N GLY A 158 -4.87 20.58 9.96
CA GLY A 158 -3.86 19.53 10.09
C GLY A 158 -2.56 19.81 9.33
N GLY A 159 -1.52 19.04 9.63
CA GLY A 159 -0.31 18.99 8.83
C GLY A 159 -0.29 17.77 7.91
N SER A 160 0.32 17.87 6.74
CA SER A 160 0.49 16.73 5.84
C SER A 160 1.91 16.68 5.30
N SER A 161 2.51 15.48 5.26
CA SER A 161 3.85 15.27 4.73
C SER A 161 4.00 13.86 4.15
N VAL A 162 5.09 13.63 3.42
CA VAL A 162 5.45 12.33 2.84
C VAL A 162 6.85 11.93 3.30
N PHE A 163 6.99 10.66 3.66
CA PHE A 163 8.23 10.02 4.10
C PHE A 163 8.54 8.87 3.14
N TYR A 164 9.70 8.95 2.48
CA TYR A 164 10.18 7.88 1.61
C TYR A 164 11.04 6.90 2.41
N LEU A 165 10.77 5.61 2.27
CA LEU A 165 11.48 4.56 3.00
C LEU A 165 12.88 4.27 2.42
N GLY A 166 13.07 4.42 1.11
CA GLY A 166 14.34 4.09 0.45
C GLY A 166 14.75 2.63 0.67
N ASP A 167 16.05 2.41 0.84
CA ASP A 167 16.66 1.08 1.08
C ASP A 167 17.01 0.82 2.55
N ILE A 168 16.33 1.51 3.46
CA ILE A 168 16.72 1.47 4.86
C ILE A 168 16.44 0.09 5.46
N ASP A 169 15.33 -0.54 5.07
CA ASP A 169 14.86 -1.78 5.66
C ASP A 169 14.61 -2.86 4.58
N THR A 170 14.34 -4.08 5.02
CA THR A 170 14.06 -5.21 4.10
C THR A 170 12.65 -5.10 3.50
N PRO A 171 12.37 -5.73 2.34
CA PRO A 171 11.02 -5.78 1.78
C PRO A 171 9.97 -6.34 2.74
N VAL A 172 10.35 -7.22 3.67
CA VAL A 172 9.41 -7.72 4.67
C VAL A 172 9.01 -6.61 5.65
N VAL A 173 9.97 -5.80 6.11
CA VAL A 173 9.71 -4.67 7.01
C VAL A 173 8.88 -3.60 6.31
N ASP A 174 9.19 -3.27 5.05
CA ASP A 174 8.37 -2.36 4.24
C ASP A 174 6.92 -2.84 4.16
N LEU A 175 6.70 -4.13 3.89
CA LEU A 175 5.35 -4.70 3.85
C LEU A 175 4.63 -4.53 5.19
N VAL A 176 5.30 -4.81 6.31
CA VAL A 176 4.72 -4.64 7.65
C VAL A 176 4.42 -3.17 7.95
N MET A 177 5.30 -2.24 7.56
CA MET A 177 5.08 -0.81 7.70
C MET A 177 3.86 -0.34 6.92
N LEU A 178 3.78 -0.67 5.62
CA LEU A 178 2.66 -0.30 4.77
C LEU A 178 1.34 -0.93 5.27
N SER A 179 1.39 -2.17 5.75
CA SER A 179 0.23 -2.87 6.34
C SER A 179 -0.21 -2.27 7.68
N SER A 180 0.69 -1.59 8.39
CA SER A 180 0.40 -0.92 9.66
C SER A 180 -0.15 0.50 9.48
N CYS A 181 -0.19 1.00 8.24
CA CYS A 181 -0.82 2.28 7.91
C CYS A 181 -2.35 2.19 8.06
N ASN A 182 -3.00 3.34 8.24
CA ASN A 182 -4.45 3.44 8.31
C ASN A 182 -5.09 3.25 6.92
N HIS A 183 -4.48 3.82 5.89
CA HIS A 183 -4.99 3.86 4.51
C HIS A 183 -3.90 3.46 3.51
N SER A 184 -4.30 3.20 2.26
CA SER A 184 -3.36 2.77 1.22
C SER A 184 -3.65 3.39 -0.14
N ILE A 185 -2.59 3.66 -0.90
CA ILE A 185 -2.57 4.00 -2.31
C ILE A 185 -1.59 3.02 -2.96
N ILE A 186 -2.05 2.22 -3.91
CA ILE A 186 -1.27 1.11 -4.45
C ILE A 186 -1.34 1.08 -5.97
N ALA A 187 -0.28 0.61 -6.61
CA ALA A 187 -0.37 0.16 -8.00
C ALA A 187 -1.23 -1.12 -8.09
N TYR A 188 -1.50 -1.55 -9.32
CA TYR A 188 -2.14 -2.84 -9.55
C TYR A 188 -1.10 -3.95 -9.38
N ASP A 189 -0.79 -4.36 -8.16
CA ASP A 189 0.23 -5.37 -7.85
C ASP A 189 -0.08 -6.17 -6.58
N THR A 190 0.46 -7.38 -6.47
CA THR A 190 0.15 -8.28 -5.35
C THR A 190 0.69 -7.80 -4.01
N TYR A 191 1.86 -7.16 -4.00
CA TYR A 191 2.51 -6.71 -2.77
C TYR A 191 1.73 -5.54 -2.16
N GLY A 192 1.38 -4.55 -2.99
CA GLY A 192 0.51 -3.43 -2.63
C GLY A 192 -0.84 -3.94 -2.11
N ILE A 193 -1.43 -4.92 -2.78
CA ILE A 193 -2.73 -5.47 -2.38
C ILE A 193 -2.69 -6.18 -1.04
N TRP A 194 -1.67 -7.00 -0.77
CA TRP A 194 -1.53 -7.59 0.56
C TRP A 194 -1.31 -6.51 1.63
N SER A 195 -0.51 -5.47 1.33
CA SER A 195 -0.34 -4.37 2.28
C SER A 195 -1.67 -3.65 2.59
N ALA A 196 -2.48 -3.36 1.56
CA ALA A 196 -3.77 -2.70 1.70
C ALA A 196 -4.84 -3.59 2.32
N LEU A 197 -4.82 -4.89 2.01
CA LEU A 197 -5.74 -5.86 2.63
C LEU A 197 -5.50 -5.96 4.11
N MET A 198 -4.25 -5.89 4.57
CA MET A 198 -3.90 -5.94 5.99
C MET A 198 -4.18 -4.61 6.71
N ALA A 199 -4.17 -3.48 5.99
CA ALA A 199 -4.66 -2.19 6.48
C ALA A 199 -6.20 -2.16 6.61
N ASN A 200 -6.74 -1.28 7.46
CA ASN A 200 -8.18 -1.26 7.79
C ASN A 200 -9.00 -0.15 7.11
N GLY A 201 -8.39 0.90 6.57
CA GLY A 201 -9.09 2.07 6.03
C GLY A 201 -9.27 2.03 4.51
N TRP A 202 -9.48 3.22 3.92
CA TRP A 202 -9.53 3.42 2.46
C TRP A 202 -8.30 2.88 1.73
N ALA A 203 -8.54 2.18 0.63
CA ALA A 203 -7.53 1.77 -0.33
C ALA A 203 -7.83 2.38 -1.69
N VAL A 204 -6.85 3.04 -2.30
CA VAL A 204 -6.92 3.52 -3.68
C VAL A 204 -6.05 2.62 -4.55
N VAL A 205 -6.63 2.06 -5.61
CA VAL A 205 -5.96 1.15 -6.53
C VAL A 205 -5.98 1.70 -7.95
N TYR A 206 -4.89 1.50 -8.67
CA TYR A 206 -4.77 1.90 -10.06
C TYR A 206 -5.71 1.07 -10.96
N ASP A 207 -6.51 1.76 -11.77
CA ASP A 207 -7.31 1.14 -12.81
C ASP A 207 -6.45 0.78 -14.02
N ILE A 208 -5.90 -0.43 -13.98
CA ILE A 208 -5.12 -0.96 -15.09
C ILE A 208 -5.95 -1.22 -16.34
N THR A 209 -7.28 -1.27 -16.25
CA THR A 209 -8.18 -1.61 -17.37
C THR A 209 -8.70 -0.38 -18.13
N ALA A 210 -8.71 0.79 -17.50
CA ALA A 210 -9.25 2.01 -18.11
C ALA A 210 -8.53 2.42 -19.40
N ASN A 211 -7.20 2.30 -19.42
CA ASN A 211 -6.36 2.75 -20.54
C ASN A 211 -5.66 1.59 -21.28
N ASN A 212 -5.92 0.35 -20.88
CA ASN A 212 -5.34 -0.83 -21.52
C ASN A 212 -6.44 -1.79 -21.95
N LYS A 213 -6.24 -2.46 -23.08
CA LYS A 213 -7.05 -3.61 -23.49
C LYS A 213 -6.18 -4.86 -23.42
N PRO A 214 -5.80 -5.30 -22.21
CA PRO A 214 -5.07 -6.54 -22.09
C PRO A 214 -5.93 -7.66 -22.67
N ALA A 215 -5.31 -8.63 -23.35
CA ALA A 215 -6.07 -9.76 -23.88
C ALA A 215 -6.81 -10.46 -22.73
N GLU A 216 -8.08 -10.81 -22.95
CA GLU A 216 -8.92 -11.49 -21.96
C GLU A 216 -8.15 -12.68 -21.36
N ASN A 217 -8.13 -12.78 -20.03
CA ASN A 217 -7.40 -13.78 -19.23
C ASN A 217 -5.87 -13.64 -19.14
N LYS A 218 -5.25 -12.55 -19.64
CA LYS A 218 -3.78 -12.36 -19.53
C LYS A 218 -3.30 -11.57 -18.32
N LEU A 219 -4.05 -10.58 -17.84
CA LEU A 219 -3.86 -10.19 -16.45
C LEU A 219 -4.46 -11.31 -15.62
N ASN A 220 -3.68 -11.79 -14.67
CA ASN A 220 -4.15 -12.66 -13.63
C ASN A 220 -5.53 -12.17 -13.16
N ALA A 221 -6.56 -13.03 -13.23
CA ALA A 221 -7.94 -12.74 -12.82
C ALA A 221 -8.10 -12.42 -11.31
N ALA A 222 -7.01 -12.12 -10.62
CA ALA A 222 -7.02 -11.56 -9.29
C ALA A 222 -6.60 -10.12 -9.45
N MET A 223 -7.50 -9.22 -9.03
CA MET A 223 -7.23 -8.22 -8.00
C MET A 223 -8.38 -7.20 -8.01
N GLU A 224 -9.61 -7.65 -8.20
CA GLU A 224 -10.83 -6.81 -8.22
C GLU A 224 -11.41 -6.61 -6.82
N PHE A 225 -10.55 -6.40 -5.82
CA PHE A 225 -11.02 -6.19 -4.45
C PHE A 225 -11.90 -4.94 -4.34
N GLU A 226 -11.73 -3.95 -5.20
CA GLU A 226 -12.63 -2.79 -5.33
C GLU A 226 -14.06 -3.15 -5.70
N ASN A 227 -14.29 -4.30 -6.36
CA ASN A 227 -15.64 -4.74 -6.71
C ASN A 227 -16.36 -5.40 -5.52
N ILE A 228 -15.62 -5.72 -4.44
CA ILE A 228 -16.14 -6.47 -3.28
C ILE A 228 -16.06 -5.64 -2.00
N LEU A 229 -14.97 -4.91 -1.82
CA LEU A 229 -14.67 -4.13 -0.63
C LEU A 229 -15.09 -2.67 -0.86
N PRO A 230 -16.09 -2.15 -0.14
CA PRO A 230 -16.66 -0.83 -0.41
C PRO A 230 -15.68 0.33 -0.12
N ASN A 231 -14.63 0.08 0.67
CA ASN A 231 -13.57 1.03 0.98
C ASN A 231 -12.41 1.03 -0.02
N TRP A 232 -12.51 0.25 -1.10
CA TRP A 232 -11.51 0.16 -2.15
C TRP A 232 -11.98 0.92 -3.39
N ILE A 233 -11.18 1.91 -3.79
CA ILE A 233 -11.54 2.88 -4.83
C ILE A 233 -10.56 2.76 -5.98
N LYS A 234 -11.10 2.53 -7.17
CA LYS A 234 -10.33 2.40 -8.40
C LYS A 234 -10.27 3.73 -9.14
N MET A 235 -9.08 4.12 -9.60
CA MET A 235 -8.86 5.37 -10.33
C MET A 235 -7.66 5.34 -11.27
N THR A 236 -7.59 6.30 -12.19
CA THR A 236 -6.50 6.51 -13.15
C THR A 236 -5.67 7.74 -12.87
#